data_AF-A0A4Q2D1N1-F1
#
_entry.id   AF-A0A4Q2D1N1-F1
#
_cell.length_a   1.000
_cell.length_b   1.000
_cell.length_c   1.000
_cell.angle_alpha   90.00
_cell.angle_beta   90.00
_cell.angle_gamma   90.00
#
_symmetry.space_group_name_H-M   'P 1'
#
loop_
_entity.id
_entity.type
_entity.pdbx_description
1 polymer ?
#
loop_
_entity_poly.entity_id
_entity_poly.type
_entity_poly.pdbx_seq_one_letter_code
_entity_poly.pdbx_strand_id
1 'polypeptide(L)' 'SSSRIAAAASESSSTDCVEPDSFGYVDETGKAHVAKITEANKNKIYGALEKGDVAALRTEAAASA' A
#
# COMPACT_ATOMS: atom_id res chain seq x y z
N SER A 1 -5.76 -41.47 -12.97
CA SER A 1 -5.02 -40.33 -12.40
C SER A 1 -5.21 -39.10 -13.27
N SER A 2 -6.13 -38.19 -12.88
CA SER A 2 -6.28 -36.90 -13.55
C SER A 2 -5.43 -35.85 -12.83
N SER A 3 -4.29 -35.54 -13.43
CA SER A 3 -3.36 -34.49 -13.04
C SER A 3 -4.03 -33.11 -13.14
N ARG A 4 -4.66 -32.64 -12.06
CA ARG A 4 -5.22 -31.27 -11.97
C ARG A 4 -4.23 -30.23 -11.42
N ILE A 5 -2.99 -30.62 -11.13
CA ILE A 5 -1.96 -29.77 -10.50
C ILE A 5 -1.12 -29.04 -11.57
N ALA A 6 -1.75 -28.52 -12.62
CA ALA A 6 -1.04 -27.82 -13.70
C ALA A 6 -1.66 -26.46 -14.05
N ALA A 7 -2.54 -25.92 -13.19
CA ALA A 7 -3.22 -24.64 -13.45
C ALA A 7 -3.13 -23.63 -12.31
N ALA A 8 -2.39 -23.93 -11.24
CA ALA A 8 -2.14 -22.98 -10.14
C ALA A 8 -0.79 -22.24 -10.28
N ALA A 9 -0.17 -22.30 -11.47
CA ALA A 9 0.83 -21.32 -11.87
C ALA A 9 0.11 -20.06 -12.39
N SER A 10 -0.87 -19.57 -11.64
CA SER A 10 -1.47 -18.26 -11.88
C SER A 10 -0.44 -17.25 -11.39
N GLU A 11 0.41 -16.83 -12.33
CA GLU A 11 1.03 -15.51 -12.36
C GLU A 11 1.29 -14.93 -10.97
N SER A 12 2.33 -15.40 -10.30
CA SER A 12 3.01 -14.54 -9.32
C SER A 12 3.67 -13.41 -10.11
N SER A 13 2.86 -12.47 -10.60
CA SER A 13 3.37 -11.19 -11.05
C SER A 13 4.07 -10.60 -9.85
N SER A 14 5.36 -10.30 -9.98
CA SER A 14 6.15 -9.58 -8.98
C SER A 14 5.58 -8.21 -8.58
N THR A 15 4.40 -7.86 -9.12
CA THR A 15 3.58 -6.68 -8.88
C THR A 15 2.72 -6.78 -7.61
N ASP A 16 2.51 -7.96 -7.03
CA ASP A 16 1.72 -8.09 -5.78
C ASP A 16 2.54 -7.83 -4.50
N CYS A 17 3.85 -7.60 -4.66
CA CYS A 17 4.71 -7.24 -3.54
C CYS A 17 4.63 -5.73 -3.31
N VAL A 18 3.93 -5.33 -2.25
CA VAL A 18 4.02 -3.96 -1.74
C VAL A 18 5.45 -3.75 -1.23
N GLU A 19 6.08 -2.63 -1.62
CA GLU A 19 7.40 -2.29 -1.10
C GLU A 19 7.35 -2.24 0.45
N PRO A 20 8.39 -2.75 1.14
CA PRO A 20 8.47 -2.63 2.59
C PRO A 20 8.46 -1.16 2.99
N ASP A 21 8.04 -0.91 4.23
CA ASP A 21 7.96 0.45 4.80
C ASP A 21 7.17 1.41 3.90
N SER A 22 6.02 0.97 3.40
CA SER A 22 5.09 1.80 2.63
C SER A 22 3.71 1.79 3.26
N PHE A 23 2.94 2.86 3.07
CA PHE A 23 1.54 2.94 3.43
C PHE A 23 0.70 3.22 2.18
N GLY A 24 -0.56 2.79 2.21
CA GLY A 24 -1.49 3.05 1.13
C GLY A 24 -2.83 3.57 1.64
N TYR A 25 -3.51 4.33 0.78
CA TYR A 25 -4.88 4.80 1.01
C TYR A 25 -5.64 4.85 -0.31
N VAL A 26 -6.96 4.72 -0.24
CA VAL A 26 -7.85 4.92 -1.39
C VAL A 26 -8.49 6.30 -1.26
N ASP A 27 -8.42 7.09 -2.31
CA ASP A 27 -9.06 8.40 -2.33
C ASP A 27 -10.57 8.32 -2.66
N GLU A 28 -11.24 9.46 -2.66
CA GLU A 28 -12.69 9.56 -2.93
C GLU A 28 -13.05 9.18 -4.37
N THR A 29 -12.07 9.16 -5.29
CA THR A 29 -12.26 8.70 -6.68
C THR A 29 -12.12 7.19 -6.82
N GLY A 30 -11.80 6.49 -5.72
CA GLY A 30 -11.52 5.05 -5.73
C GLY A 30 -10.09 4.72 -6.18
N LYS A 31 -9.21 5.71 -6.35
CA LYS A 31 -7.83 5.50 -6.77
C LYS A 31 -6.98 5.13 -5.55
N ALA A 32 -6.25 4.03 -5.65
CA ALA A 32 -5.25 3.63 -4.66
C ALA A 32 -3.96 4.44 -4.82
N HIS A 33 -3.42 4.89 -3.71
CA HIS A 33 -2.13 5.56 -3.60
C HIS A 33 -1.24 4.78 -2.65
N VAL A 34 0.04 4.66 -2.96
CA VAL A 34 1.05 4.04 -2.12
C VAL A 34 2.23 5.00 -2.02
N ALA A 35 2.72 5.24 -0.81
CA ALA A 35 3.84 6.12 -0.54
C ALA A 35 4.76 5.53 0.52
N LYS A 36 6.04 5.95 0.51
CA LYS A 36 7.05 5.43 1.44
C LYS A 36 6.94 6.04 2.83
N ILE A 37 7.10 5.19 3.82
CA ILE A 37 7.35 5.54 5.21
C ILE A 37 8.85 5.74 5.34
N THR A 38 9.21 6.92 5.84
CA THR A 38 10.58 7.29 6.22
C THR A 38 10.62 7.54 7.71
N GLU A 39 11.80 7.51 8.31
CA GLU A 39 11.95 7.81 9.75
C GLU A 39 11.45 9.23 10.11
N ALA A 40 11.41 10.16 9.15
CA ALA A 40 10.92 11.53 9.35
C ALA A 40 9.38 11.62 9.42
N ASN A 41 8.65 10.77 8.71
CA ASN A 41 7.18 10.84 8.60
C ASN A 41 6.45 9.69 9.33
N LYS A 42 7.17 8.65 9.74
CA LYS A 42 6.66 7.43 10.39
C LYS A 42 5.67 7.68 11.54
N ASN A 43 6.01 8.54 12.49
CA ASN A 43 5.14 8.82 13.64
C ASN A 43 3.81 9.47 13.24
N LYS A 44 3.84 10.35 12.22
CA LYS A 44 2.63 11.00 11.72
C LYS A 44 1.75 10.01 10.95
N ILE A 45 2.37 9.18 10.11
CA ILE A 45 1.66 8.16 9.32
C ILE A 45 0.96 7.17 10.26
N TYR A 46 1.67 6.61 11.25
CA TYR A 46 1.02 5.68 12.19
C TYR A 46 -0.09 6.35 13.00
N GLY A 47 0.12 7.57 13.50
CA GLY A 47 -0.92 8.31 14.20
C GLY A 47 -2.14 8.65 13.34
N ALA A 48 -1.96 8.82 12.02
CA ALA A 48 -3.05 9.01 11.07
C ALA A 48 -3.78 7.68 10.78
N LEU A 49 -3.04 6.58 10.62
CA LEU A 49 -3.61 5.24 10.42
C LEU A 49 -4.47 4.80 11.60
N GLU A 50 -4.01 5.01 12.84
CA GLU A 50 -4.77 4.68 14.05
C GLU A 50 -6.12 5.42 14.12
N LYS A 51 -6.21 6.61 13.53
CA LYS A 51 -7.42 7.46 13.52
C LYS A 51 -8.25 7.32 12.25
N GLY A 52 -7.75 6.62 11.23
CA GLY A 52 -8.33 6.61 9.89
C GLY A 52 -8.30 7.97 9.19
N ASP A 53 -7.34 8.84 9.51
CA ASP A 53 -7.23 10.20 8.96
C ASP A 53 -6.61 10.18 7.55
N VAL A 54 -7.46 9.97 6.54
CA VAL A 54 -7.05 9.91 5.13
C VAL A 54 -6.48 11.26 4.64
N ALA A 55 -6.92 12.39 5.21
CA ALA A 55 -6.41 13.71 4.82
C ALA A 55 -4.95 13.91 5.25
N ALA A 56 -4.60 13.47 6.47
CA ALA A 56 -3.22 13.44 6.93
C ALA A 56 -2.35 12.50 6.08
N LEU A 57 -2.86 11.32 5.73
CA LEU A 57 -2.16 10.36 4.86
C LEU A 57 -1.89 10.94 3.45
N ARG A 58 -2.87 11.65 2.87
CA ARG A 58 -2.70 12.38 1.59
C ARG A 58 -1.59 13.42 1.68
N THR A 59 -1.56 14.17 2.78
CA THR A 59 -0.56 15.24 3.00
C THR A 59 0.85 14.67 3.09
N GLU A 60 1.06 13.62 3.87
CA GLU A 60 2.38 13.01 4.01
C GLU A 60 2.83 12.27 2.73
N ALA A 61 1.88 11.69 1.98
CA ALA A 61 2.18 11.09 0.68
C ALA A 61 2.64 12.14 -0.35
N ALA A 62 1.97 13.30 -0.40
CA ALA A 62 2.35 14.40 -1.30
C ALA A 62 3.70 15.04 -0.94
N ALA A 63 4.07 15.07 0.34
CA ALA A 63 5.36 15.58 0.80
C ALA A 63 6.53 14.62 0.50
N SER A 64 6.24 13.37 0.15
CA SER A 64 7.22 12.30 -0.11
C SER A 64 7.42 12.01 -1.60
N ALA A 65 6.71 12.72 -2.48
CA ALA A 65 6.70 12.55 -3.94
C ALA A 65 7.79 13.36 -4.67
#